data_AF-A0A656GBC5-F1
#
_entry.id   AF-A0A656GBC5-F1
#
_cell.length_a   1.000
_cell.length_b   1.000
_cell.length_c   1.000
_cell.angle_alpha   90.00
_cell.angle_beta   90.00
_cell.angle_gamma   90.00
#
_symmetry.space_group_name_H-M   'P 1'
#
loop_
_entity.id
_entity.type
_entity.pdbx_description
1 polymer ?
#
loop_
_entity_poly.entity_id
_entity_poly.type
_entity_poly.pdbx_seq_one_letter_code
_entity_poly.pdbx_strand_id
1 'polypeptide(L)'
;MATFSLPRLRHLPALTAVTLLAGCSSVSYYGQLVQGQWQLLQARERVAKIVADPKRDAGLRERLARSQLARTFASEHLHLPDNQSYRLYADLGRPYVVWNVFATDEFSLEPVTHCFPIAGCVAYRGYYSPGGARGEAALQRQAGKDVYLSGVEAYSTLGWFNDPILSSMMGWGDERLATLIFHELAHQRFYVKDDTEFNESYSSFVEQEGTRQWRAARGLPPESVSQSARRDQFIRLVLDTRERLKALYRQPLSAEEMRARKAEEFERLRSDYRTLRDEQWAGDKRFDAWINSPMNNAKLLPFGLYDQWVPAFAALFRQVNGDWVAFFNAVEKLGGLPVEARKAALQRLMP
;
A
#
# COMPACT_ATOMS: atom_id res chain seq x y z
N MET A 1 -56.90 -9.01 -42.18
CA MET A 1 -56.12 -7.82 -41.77
C MET A 1 -55.40 -8.17 -40.48
N ALA A 2 -54.09 -8.41 -40.54
CA ALA A 2 -53.26 -8.61 -39.35
C ALA A 2 -52.39 -7.36 -39.15
N THR A 3 -52.61 -6.63 -38.06
CA THR A 3 -51.85 -5.45 -37.66
C THR A 3 -50.69 -5.89 -36.77
N PHE A 4 -49.45 -5.74 -37.26
CA PHE A 4 -48.25 -5.87 -36.43
C PHE A 4 -48.05 -4.58 -35.63
N SER A 5 -48.00 -4.71 -34.30
CA SER A 5 -47.67 -3.62 -33.38
C SER A 5 -46.16 -3.57 -33.19
N LEU A 6 -45.51 -2.48 -33.59
CA LEU A 6 -44.10 -2.22 -33.33
C LEU A 6 -43.89 -1.86 -31.85
N PRO A 7 -42.92 -2.47 -31.14
CA PRO A 7 -42.64 -2.13 -29.76
C PRO A 7 -42.10 -0.69 -29.67
N ARG A 8 -42.71 0.10 -28.78
CA ARG A 8 -42.34 1.50 -28.53
C ARG A 8 -40.89 1.60 -28.06
N LEU A 9 -40.07 2.32 -28.83
CA LEU A 9 -38.67 2.71 -28.57
C LEU A 9 -38.48 3.64 -27.34
N ARG A 10 -39.30 3.53 -26.29
CA ARG A 10 -39.34 4.47 -25.15
C ARG A 10 -38.12 4.38 -24.21
N HIS A 11 -37.29 3.35 -24.34
CA HIS A 11 -36.11 3.15 -23.48
C HIS A 11 -34.79 3.60 -24.13
N LEU A 12 -34.77 3.92 -25.43
CA LEU A 12 -33.55 4.33 -26.13
C LEU A 12 -32.90 5.62 -25.58
N PRO A 13 -33.64 6.72 -25.31
CA PRO A 13 -33.02 7.94 -24.78
C PRO A 13 -32.50 7.79 -23.35
N ALA A 14 -33.13 6.94 -22.53
CA ALA A 14 -32.66 6.63 -21.18
C ALA A 14 -31.37 5.77 -21.24
N LEU A 15 -31.30 4.81 -22.16
CA LEU A 15 -30.09 3.99 -22.36
C LEU A 15 -28.92 4.84 -22.86
N THR A 16 -29.16 5.77 -23.80
CA THR A 16 -28.14 6.69 -24.32
C THR A 16 -27.68 7.72 -23.27
N ALA A 17 -28.58 8.21 -22.40
CA ALA A 17 -28.21 9.09 -21.30
C ALA A 17 -27.34 8.36 -20.26
N VAL A 18 -27.66 7.10 -19.94
CA VAL A 18 -26.86 6.28 -19.01
C VAL A 18 -25.47 5.99 -19.58
N THR A 19 -25.34 5.70 -20.88
CA THR A 19 -24.02 5.47 -21.50
C THR A 19 -23.18 6.74 -21.61
N LEU A 20 -23.79 7.89 -21.91
CA LEU A 20 -23.08 9.19 -21.93
C LEU A 20 -22.61 9.60 -20.52
N LEU A 21 -23.41 9.36 -19.47
CA LEU A 21 -23.03 9.67 -18.09
C LEU A 21 -21.94 8.73 -17.54
N ALA A 22 -21.99 7.43 -17.89
CA ALA A 22 -20.94 6.47 -17.55
C ALA A 22 -19.62 6.74 -18.30
N GLY A 23 -19.70 7.25 -19.53
CA GLY A 23 -18.54 7.72 -20.30
C GLY A 23 -17.87 8.94 -19.66
N CYS A 24 -18.65 9.93 -19.24
CA CYS A 24 -18.14 11.15 -18.59
C CYS A 24 -17.46 10.86 -17.24
N SER A 25 -18.00 9.94 -16.43
CA SER A 25 -17.38 9.57 -15.14
C SER A 25 -16.04 8.85 -15.32
N SER A 26 -15.92 8.01 -16.36
CA SER A 26 -14.68 7.32 -16.71
C SER A 26 -13.63 8.30 -17.25
N VAL A 27 -14.01 9.19 -18.17
CA VAL A 27 -13.12 10.22 -18.72
C VAL A 27 -12.62 11.17 -17.63
N SER A 28 -13.51 11.63 -16.74
CA SER A 28 -13.14 12.47 -15.60
C SER A 28 -12.15 11.76 -14.66
N TYR A 29 -12.38 10.47 -14.39
CA TYR A 29 -11.48 9.69 -13.54
C TYR A 29 -10.10 9.49 -14.15
N TYR A 30 -9.99 9.11 -15.42
CA TYR A 30 -8.67 8.96 -16.06
C TYR A 30 -7.99 10.31 -16.27
N GLY A 31 -8.77 11.36 -16.53
CA GLY A 31 -8.29 12.74 -16.60
C GLY A 31 -7.60 13.18 -15.30
N GLN A 32 -8.19 12.90 -14.13
CA GLN A 32 -7.55 13.27 -12.85
C GLN A 32 -6.29 12.45 -12.55
N LEU A 33 -6.23 11.19 -12.98
CA LEU A 33 -4.99 10.39 -12.84
C LEU A 33 -3.84 10.99 -13.65
N VAL A 34 -4.10 11.31 -14.93
CA VAL A 34 -3.09 11.92 -15.82
C VAL A 34 -2.69 13.30 -15.30
N GLN A 35 -3.66 14.14 -14.97
CA GLN A 35 -3.39 15.49 -14.49
C GLN A 35 -2.64 15.50 -13.16
N GLY A 36 -3.03 14.65 -12.21
CA GLY A 36 -2.36 14.53 -10.92
C GLY A 36 -0.91 14.05 -11.04
N GLN A 37 -0.69 13.01 -11.85
CA GLN A 37 0.66 12.52 -12.15
C GLN A 37 1.49 13.60 -12.84
N TRP A 38 0.94 14.29 -13.84
CA TRP A 38 1.63 15.36 -14.56
C TRP A 38 2.04 16.51 -13.64
N GLN A 39 1.13 16.99 -12.78
CA GLN A 39 1.41 18.04 -11.80
C GLN A 39 2.54 17.61 -10.85
N LEU A 40 2.51 16.36 -10.38
CA LEU A 40 3.58 15.83 -9.56
C LEU A 40 4.91 15.83 -10.30
N LEU A 41 4.93 15.35 -11.56
CA LEU A 41 6.14 15.28 -12.35
C LEU A 41 6.74 16.66 -12.68
N GLN A 42 5.89 17.68 -12.85
CA GLN A 42 6.31 19.07 -13.07
C GLN A 42 6.83 19.74 -11.81
N ALA A 43 6.29 19.41 -10.63
CA ALA A 43 6.69 20.00 -9.35
C ALA A 43 8.06 19.52 -8.83
N ARG A 44 8.73 18.61 -9.54
CA ARG A 44 9.98 18.00 -9.07
C ARG A 44 11.16 18.95 -9.21
N GLU A 45 11.92 19.06 -8.14
CA GLU A 45 13.20 19.75 -8.08
C GLU A 45 14.32 18.78 -7.68
N ARG A 46 15.55 19.01 -8.14
CA ARG A 46 16.69 18.17 -7.72
C ARG A 46 16.99 18.43 -6.25
N VAL A 47 17.08 17.37 -5.45
CA VAL A 47 17.41 17.48 -4.02
C VAL A 47 18.72 18.25 -3.80
N ALA A 48 19.74 17.95 -4.61
CA ALA A 48 21.02 18.65 -4.55
C ALA A 48 20.91 20.18 -4.70
N LYS A 49 19.98 20.68 -5.52
CA LYS A 49 19.74 22.13 -5.67
C LYS A 49 19.12 22.72 -4.41
N ILE A 50 18.16 22.02 -3.81
CA ILE A 50 17.49 22.48 -2.57
C ILE A 50 18.49 22.51 -1.42
N VAL A 51 19.28 21.45 -1.25
CA VAL A 51 20.28 21.34 -0.18
C VAL A 51 21.35 22.43 -0.28
N ALA A 52 21.74 22.82 -1.49
CA ALA A 52 22.74 23.86 -1.73
C ALA A 52 22.20 25.29 -1.58
N ASP A 53 20.88 25.51 -1.61
CA ASP A 53 20.28 26.85 -1.59
C ASP A 53 20.11 27.36 -0.14
N PRO A 54 20.86 28.39 0.29
CA PRO A 54 20.75 28.94 1.64
C PRO A 54 19.42 29.64 1.94
N LYS A 55 18.61 29.94 0.91
CA LYS A 55 17.29 30.55 1.08
C LYS A 55 16.19 29.54 1.40
N ARG A 56 16.46 28.24 1.22
CA ARG A 56 15.52 27.17 1.54
C ARG A 56 15.51 26.90 3.05
N ASP A 57 14.38 26.40 3.54
CA ASP A 57 14.20 26.01 4.94
C ASP A 57 15.32 25.06 5.40
N ALA A 58 15.92 25.36 6.54
CA ALA A 58 17.08 24.61 7.04
C ALA A 58 16.71 23.16 7.41
N GLY A 59 15.52 22.95 7.99
CA GLY A 59 15.04 21.62 8.36
C GLY A 59 14.77 20.74 7.13
N LEU A 60 14.17 21.31 6.09
CA LEU A 60 13.98 20.63 4.80
C LEU A 60 15.33 20.23 4.17
N ARG A 61 16.28 21.18 4.11
CA ARG A 61 17.62 20.92 3.57
C ARG A 61 18.32 19.78 4.31
N GLU A 62 18.25 19.79 5.63
CA GLU A 62 18.86 18.75 6.47
C GLU A 62 18.22 17.38 6.23
N ARG A 63 16.89 17.28 6.27
CA ARG A 63 16.17 16.02 6.04
C ARG A 63 16.44 15.45 4.65
N LEU A 64 16.45 16.31 3.64
CA LEU A 64 16.77 15.89 2.28
C LEU A 64 18.24 15.48 2.14
N ALA A 65 19.18 16.15 2.79
CA ALA A 65 20.58 15.73 2.79
C ALA A 65 20.73 14.33 3.42
N ARG A 66 20.05 14.08 4.55
CA ARG A 66 20.05 12.77 5.22
C ARG A 66 19.42 11.68 4.36
N SER A 67 18.33 11.96 3.66
CA SER A 67 17.71 11.00 2.74
C SER A 67 18.63 10.63 1.57
N GLN A 68 19.46 11.56 1.09
CA GLN A 68 20.44 11.23 0.05
C GLN A 68 21.54 10.27 0.54
N LEU A 69 21.89 10.29 1.83
CA LEU A 69 22.82 9.31 2.38
C LEU A 69 22.23 7.89 2.31
N ALA A 70 20.95 7.74 2.68
CA ALA A 70 20.25 6.46 2.52
C ALA A 70 20.15 6.06 1.04
N ARG A 71 19.87 7.02 0.15
CA ARG A 71 19.79 6.76 -1.29
C ARG A 71 21.12 6.26 -1.88
N THR A 72 22.24 6.82 -1.44
CA THR A 72 23.58 6.36 -1.83
C THR A 72 23.86 4.97 -1.26
N PHE A 73 23.56 4.75 0.02
CA PHE A 73 23.71 3.44 0.67
C PHE A 73 22.92 2.34 -0.06
N ALA A 74 21.69 2.64 -0.47
CA ALA A 74 20.84 1.72 -1.23
C ALA A 74 21.55 1.21 -2.50
N SER A 75 22.20 2.09 -3.25
CA SER A 75 22.87 1.69 -4.50
C SER A 75 24.24 1.08 -4.27
N GLU A 76 25.06 1.67 -3.40
CA GLU A 76 26.45 1.25 -3.23
C GLU A 76 26.59 0.00 -2.35
N HIS A 77 25.71 -0.19 -1.37
CA HIS A 77 25.83 -1.29 -0.40
C HIS A 77 24.75 -2.36 -0.58
N LEU A 78 23.51 -1.95 -0.89
CA LEU A 78 22.41 -2.90 -1.09
C LEU A 78 22.24 -3.33 -2.56
N HIS A 79 23.07 -2.81 -3.48
CA HIS A 79 22.99 -3.07 -4.93
C HIS A 79 21.61 -2.79 -5.55
N LEU A 80 20.88 -1.83 -4.98
CA LEU A 80 19.61 -1.35 -5.52
C LEU A 80 19.84 -0.35 -6.68
N PRO A 81 18.86 -0.17 -7.59
CA PRO A 81 19.04 0.61 -8.81
C PRO A 81 19.58 2.02 -8.55
N ASP A 82 20.62 2.44 -9.29
CA ASP A 82 21.16 3.81 -9.23
C ASP A 82 20.54 4.73 -10.29
N ASN A 83 19.23 4.93 -10.17
CA ASN A 83 18.45 5.83 -11.02
C ASN A 83 18.17 7.19 -10.34
N GLN A 84 17.34 8.04 -10.95
CA GLN A 84 16.99 9.35 -10.37
C GLN A 84 15.85 9.30 -9.35
N SER A 85 15.20 8.16 -9.12
CA SER A 85 14.18 8.02 -8.09
C SER A 85 14.76 8.36 -6.72
N TYR A 86 14.02 9.12 -5.93
CA TYR A 86 14.36 9.65 -4.61
C TYR A 86 15.61 10.57 -4.58
N ARG A 87 16.10 11.02 -5.75
CA ARG A 87 17.06 12.13 -5.89
C ARG A 87 16.37 13.47 -6.24
N LEU A 88 15.05 13.43 -6.36
CA LEU A 88 14.15 14.54 -6.64
C LEU A 88 13.26 14.80 -5.42
N TYR A 89 12.77 16.02 -5.26
CA TYR A 89 11.80 16.41 -4.25
C TYR A 89 10.61 17.09 -4.92
N ALA A 90 9.40 16.81 -4.44
CA ALA A 90 8.19 17.51 -4.88
C ALA A 90 7.38 17.96 -3.66
N ASP A 91 7.15 19.28 -3.58
CA ASP A 91 6.21 19.82 -2.61
C ASP A 91 4.78 19.71 -3.13
N LEU A 92 3.98 18.88 -2.44
CA LEU A 92 2.59 18.63 -2.79
C LEU A 92 1.63 19.74 -2.35
N GLY A 93 2.00 20.54 -1.35
CA GLY A 93 1.10 21.49 -0.67
C GLY A 93 -0.09 20.82 0.05
N ARG A 94 -0.03 19.51 0.31
CA ARG A 94 -1.11 18.70 0.92
C ARG A 94 -0.53 17.48 1.65
N PRO A 95 -1.26 16.92 2.63
CA PRO A 95 -0.74 15.84 3.48
C PRO A 95 -0.63 14.48 2.78
N TYR A 96 -1.34 14.26 1.68
CA TYR A 96 -1.37 12.97 0.97
C TYR A 96 -1.24 13.19 -0.53
N VAL A 97 -0.47 12.33 -1.19
CA VAL A 97 -0.29 12.41 -2.63
C VAL A 97 -1.52 11.91 -3.39
N VAL A 98 -2.12 10.83 -2.88
CA VAL A 98 -3.40 10.27 -3.34
C VAL A 98 -4.24 9.80 -2.15
N TRP A 99 -5.52 9.60 -2.41
CA TRP A 99 -6.50 9.03 -1.50
C TRP A 99 -7.02 7.73 -2.11
N ASN A 100 -6.84 6.62 -1.39
CA ASN A 100 -7.38 5.33 -1.79
C ASN A 100 -8.77 5.14 -1.21
N VAL A 101 -9.70 4.73 -2.06
CA VAL A 101 -11.04 4.28 -1.67
C VAL A 101 -11.06 2.76 -1.76
N PHE A 102 -11.29 2.13 -0.61
CA PHE A 102 -11.52 0.71 -0.46
C PHE A 102 -13.01 0.49 -0.23
N ALA A 103 -13.57 -0.55 -0.84
CA ALA A 103 -14.97 -0.93 -0.63
C ALA A 103 -15.13 -2.45 -0.63
N THR A 104 -16.07 -2.95 0.17
CA THR A 104 -16.52 -4.36 0.19
C THR A 104 -18.03 -4.40 0.36
N ASP A 105 -18.67 -5.52 0.04
CA ASP A 105 -20.04 -5.73 0.51
C ASP A 105 -20.08 -5.83 2.05
N GLU A 106 -21.26 -5.55 2.62
CA GLU A 106 -21.46 -5.45 4.07
C GLU A 106 -21.03 -6.72 4.83
N PHE A 107 -21.20 -7.90 4.23
CA PHE A 107 -20.82 -9.20 4.79
C PHE A 107 -19.81 -9.93 3.91
N SER A 108 -18.84 -9.18 3.37
CA SER A 108 -17.73 -9.75 2.61
C SER A 108 -16.43 -9.03 2.94
N LEU A 109 -15.32 -9.76 2.83
CA LEU A 109 -13.96 -9.21 2.85
C LEU A 109 -13.34 -9.18 1.45
N GLU A 110 -14.11 -9.56 0.42
CA GLU A 110 -13.69 -9.42 -0.97
C GLU A 110 -13.81 -7.95 -1.38
N PRO A 111 -12.74 -7.37 -1.94
CA PRO A 111 -12.75 -5.99 -2.37
C PRO A 111 -13.61 -5.82 -3.62
N VAL A 112 -14.26 -4.66 -3.74
CA VAL A 112 -14.68 -4.16 -5.05
C VAL A 112 -13.42 -3.88 -5.86
N THR A 113 -13.20 -4.69 -6.89
CA THR A 113 -11.99 -4.61 -7.72
C THR A 113 -12.15 -3.59 -8.83
N HIS A 114 -11.04 -2.91 -9.14
CA HIS A 114 -10.97 -1.96 -10.23
C HIS A 114 -9.86 -2.38 -11.19
N CYS A 115 -10.22 -2.65 -12.45
CA CYS A 115 -9.28 -3.13 -13.44
C CYS A 115 -8.81 -1.99 -14.35
N PHE A 116 -7.49 -1.88 -14.48
CA PHE A 116 -6.80 -0.90 -15.30
C PHE A 116 -6.05 -1.60 -16.44
N PRO A 117 -6.00 -1.02 -17.65
CA PRO A 117 -5.36 -1.66 -18.80
C PRO A 117 -3.88 -2.03 -18.57
N ILE A 118 -3.17 -1.24 -17.77
CA ILE A 118 -1.72 -1.40 -17.52
C ILE A 118 -1.47 -2.06 -16.16
N ALA A 119 -2.14 -1.59 -15.10
CA ALA A 119 -1.86 -2.01 -13.72
C ALA A 119 -2.60 -3.30 -13.27
N GLY A 120 -3.44 -3.89 -14.12
CA GLY A 120 -4.27 -5.03 -13.74
C GLY A 120 -5.41 -4.63 -12.82
N CYS A 121 -5.97 -5.61 -12.09
CA CYS A 121 -7.07 -5.38 -11.15
C CYS A 121 -6.54 -5.14 -9.75
N VAL A 122 -6.93 -4.02 -9.14
CA VAL A 122 -6.52 -3.64 -7.78
C VAL A 122 -7.73 -3.59 -6.85
N ALA A 123 -7.47 -3.80 -5.55
CA ALA A 123 -8.46 -3.86 -4.49
C ALA A 123 -8.96 -2.48 -3.99
N TYR A 124 -8.53 -1.40 -4.65
CA TYR A 124 -8.86 -0.02 -4.30
C TYR A 124 -8.85 0.89 -5.52
N ARG A 125 -9.41 2.09 -5.37
CA ARG A 125 -9.35 3.14 -6.39
C ARG A 125 -8.66 4.39 -5.85
N GLY A 126 -7.58 4.81 -6.51
CA GLY A 126 -6.79 5.98 -6.12
C GLY A 126 -7.30 7.29 -6.73
N TYR A 127 -7.25 8.37 -5.97
CA TYR A 127 -7.65 9.72 -6.37
C TYR A 127 -6.64 10.77 -5.91
N TYR A 128 -6.17 11.62 -6.81
CA TYR A 128 -5.33 12.77 -6.43
C TYR A 128 -6.12 13.85 -5.69
N SER A 129 -7.41 13.97 -5.96
CA SER A 129 -8.28 14.95 -5.30
C SER A 129 -9.04 14.34 -4.12
N PRO A 130 -9.01 14.97 -2.92
CA PRO A 130 -9.83 14.53 -1.79
C PRO A 130 -11.33 14.54 -2.10
N GLY A 131 -11.78 15.50 -2.92
CA GLY A 131 -13.17 15.61 -3.36
C GLY A 131 -13.60 14.40 -4.21
N GLY A 132 -12.76 13.95 -5.13
CA GLY A 132 -13.01 12.76 -5.95
C GLY A 132 -13.14 11.49 -5.10
N ALA A 133 -12.22 11.29 -4.15
CA ALA A 133 -12.29 10.17 -3.22
C ALA A 133 -13.54 10.18 -2.35
N ARG A 134 -13.94 11.35 -1.83
CA ARG A 134 -15.18 11.51 -1.04
C ARG A 134 -16.42 11.23 -1.87
N GLY A 135 -16.46 11.68 -3.13
CA GLY A 135 -17.54 11.41 -4.06
C GLY A 135 -17.72 9.91 -4.34
N GLU A 136 -16.63 9.22 -4.68
CA GLU A 136 -16.65 7.76 -4.86
C GLU A 136 -17.10 7.04 -3.59
N ALA A 137 -16.55 7.43 -2.44
CA ALA A 137 -16.93 6.82 -1.18
C ALA A 137 -18.42 7.03 -0.84
N ALA A 138 -19.00 8.17 -1.22
CA ALA A 138 -20.44 8.40 -1.04
C ALA A 138 -21.27 7.48 -1.94
N LEU A 139 -20.89 7.28 -3.20
CA LEU A 139 -21.56 6.37 -4.12
C LEU A 139 -21.53 4.93 -3.61
N GLN A 140 -20.37 4.46 -3.16
CA GLN A 140 -20.21 3.10 -2.61
C GLN A 140 -21.06 2.91 -1.34
N ARG A 141 -21.10 3.90 -0.44
CA ARG A 141 -21.96 3.86 0.76
C ARG A 141 -23.45 3.85 0.41
N GLN A 142 -23.89 4.62 -0.59
CA GLN A 142 -25.28 4.59 -1.07
C GLN A 142 -25.66 3.23 -1.64
N ALA A 143 -24.69 2.50 -2.20
CA ALA A 143 -24.86 1.12 -2.64
C ALA A 143 -24.83 0.08 -1.49
N GLY A 144 -24.81 0.52 -0.22
CA GLY A 144 -24.84 -0.36 0.95
C GLY A 144 -23.50 -1.03 1.28
N LYS A 145 -22.39 -0.52 0.74
CA LYS A 145 -21.05 -1.09 0.94
C LYS A 145 -20.36 -0.52 2.17
N ASP A 146 -19.49 -1.33 2.75
CA ASP A 146 -18.48 -0.85 3.69
C ASP A 146 -17.42 -0.08 2.90
N VAL A 147 -17.02 1.09 3.39
CA VAL A 147 -16.07 1.97 2.68
C VAL A 147 -15.03 2.53 3.62
N TYR A 148 -13.78 2.50 3.20
CA TYR A 148 -12.66 3.12 3.89
C TYR A 148 -11.88 4.04 2.95
N LEU A 149 -11.65 5.28 3.39
CA LEU A 149 -10.76 6.21 2.70
C LEU A 149 -9.43 6.24 3.45
N SER A 150 -8.34 5.99 2.74
CA SER A 150 -6.99 6.06 3.29
C SER A 150 -6.17 7.11 2.55
N GLY A 151 -5.58 8.03 3.30
CA GLY A 151 -4.60 8.97 2.75
C GLY A 151 -3.28 8.26 2.54
N VAL A 152 -2.75 8.34 1.32
CA VAL A 152 -1.46 7.73 0.97
C VAL A 152 -0.40 8.82 0.97
N GLU A 153 0.57 8.67 1.87
CA GLU A 153 1.67 9.63 2.06
C GLU A 153 2.81 9.40 1.04
N ALA A 154 2.89 8.21 0.45
CA ALA A 154 3.91 7.79 -0.51
C ALA A 154 3.37 6.72 -1.45
N TYR A 155 3.75 6.76 -2.73
CA TYR A 155 3.63 5.60 -3.63
C TYR A 155 4.80 5.60 -4.62
N SER A 156 5.07 4.43 -5.19
CA SER A 156 6.06 4.22 -6.25
C SER A 156 5.37 3.94 -7.58
N THR A 157 5.98 4.41 -8.66
CA THR A 157 5.55 4.09 -10.03
C THR A 157 6.27 2.85 -10.56
N LEU A 158 6.92 2.07 -9.68
CA LEU A 158 7.70 0.88 -10.02
C LEU A 158 8.79 1.17 -11.07
N GLY A 159 9.28 2.42 -11.10
CA GLY A 159 10.36 2.86 -11.99
C GLY A 159 9.90 3.35 -13.36
N TRP A 160 8.58 3.44 -13.63
CA TRP A 160 8.06 4.09 -14.84
C TRP A 160 8.40 5.58 -14.88
N PHE A 161 8.51 6.22 -13.72
CA PHE A 161 9.02 7.56 -13.55
C PHE A 161 10.09 7.63 -12.46
N ASN A 162 10.87 8.72 -12.48
CA ASN A 162 11.74 9.06 -11.37
C ASN A 162 10.90 9.61 -10.22
N ASP A 163 10.50 8.72 -9.32
CA ASP A 163 9.63 9.03 -8.18
C ASP A 163 10.36 9.99 -7.22
N PRO A 164 9.77 11.15 -6.87
CA PRO A 164 10.40 12.09 -5.96
C PRO A 164 10.15 11.73 -4.49
N ILE A 165 10.99 12.26 -3.61
CA ILE A 165 10.66 12.43 -2.20
C ILE A 165 9.54 13.46 -2.10
N LEU A 166 8.44 13.11 -1.44
CA LEU A 166 7.25 13.95 -1.34
C LEU A 166 7.26 14.77 -0.04
N SER A 167 6.68 15.97 -0.05
CA SER A 167 6.56 16.77 1.18
C SER A 167 5.74 16.07 2.27
N SER A 168 4.81 15.19 1.91
CA SER A 168 4.07 14.30 2.83
C SER A 168 4.97 13.34 3.61
N MET A 169 6.15 12.99 3.09
CA MET A 169 7.11 12.12 3.78
C MET A 169 7.98 12.89 4.77
N MET A 170 8.01 14.23 4.74
CA MET A 170 8.92 15.04 5.56
C MET A 170 8.52 15.10 7.04
N GLY A 171 7.26 14.79 7.36
CA GLY A 171 6.82 14.61 8.75
C GLY A 171 7.34 13.33 9.40
N TRP A 172 7.93 12.42 8.62
CA TRP A 172 8.43 11.15 9.13
C TRP A 172 9.80 11.31 9.81
N GLY A 173 10.15 10.33 10.65
CA GLY A 173 11.52 10.19 11.11
C GLY A 173 12.45 9.77 9.97
N ASP A 174 13.71 10.20 10.02
CA ASP A 174 14.68 9.95 8.95
C ASP A 174 14.86 8.46 8.63
N GLU A 175 14.76 7.61 9.65
CA GLU A 175 14.82 6.16 9.47
C GLU A 175 13.64 5.65 8.63
N ARG A 176 12.40 6.04 8.93
CA ARG A 176 11.21 5.63 8.16
C ARG A 176 11.30 6.08 6.69
N LEU A 177 11.90 7.25 6.42
CA LEU A 177 12.14 7.66 5.04
C LEU A 177 13.22 6.80 4.36
N ALA A 178 14.31 6.48 5.07
CA ALA A 178 15.36 5.61 4.55
C ALA A 178 14.84 4.19 4.25
N THR A 179 14.07 3.60 5.17
CA THR A 179 13.50 2.25 5.01
C THR A 179 12.55 2.20 3.81
N LEU A 180 11.68 3.22 3.66
CA LEU A 180 10.82 3.35 2.48
C LEU A 180 11.64 3.40 1.18
N ILE A 181 12.72 4.19 1.14
CA ILE A 181 13.56 4.27 -0.06
C ILE A 181 14.11 2.87 -0.43
N PHE A 182 14.49 2.04 0.54
CA PHE A 182 14.94 0.67 0.28
C PHE A 182 13.82 -0.20 -0.26
N HIS A 183 12.63 -0.17 0.36
CA HIS A 183 11.44 -0.92 -0.07
C HIS A 183 11.07 -0.60 -1.52
N GLU A 184 10.97 0.68 -1.84
CA GLU A 184 10.49 1.12 -3.14
C GLU A 184 11.53 0.91 -4.24
N LEU A 185 12.83 1.07 -3.93
CA LEU A 185 13.88 0.72 -4.88
C LEU A 185 13.98 -0.80 -5.09
N ALA A 186 13.62 -1.63 -4.10
CA ALA A 186 13.51 -3.07 -4.29
C ALA A 186 12.41 -3.40 -5.32
N HIS A 187 11.25 -2.76 -5.25
CA HIS A 187 10.22 -2.88 -6.28
C HIS A 187 10.70 -2.46 -7.67
N GLN A 188 11.50 -1.39 -7.77
CA GLN A 188 12.10 -0.97 -9.05
C GLN A 188 13.17 -1.97 -9.55
N ARG A 189 13.81 -2.72 -8.64
CA ARG A 189 14.80 -3.74 -8.98
C ARG A 189 14.17 -4.98 -9.58
N PHE A 190 13.03 -5.42 -9.04
CA PHE A 190 12.30 -6.59 -9.52
C PHE A 190 10.83 -6.56 -9.08
N TYR A 191 9.94 -6.90 -10.01
CA TYR A 191 8.49 -6.96 -9.78
C TYR A 191 7.87 -8.06 -10.64
N VAL A 192 7.04 -8.90 -10.02
CA VAL A 192 6.29 -9.98 -10.65
C VAL A 192 4.85 -9.53 -10.87
N LYS A 193 4.40 -9.53 -12.13
CA LYS A 193 3.02 -9.16 -12.47
C LYS A 193 2.01 -10.07 -11.76
N ASP A 194 0.95 -9.47 -11.22
CA ASP A 194 -0.19 -10.16 -10.57
C ASP A 194 0.19 -11.03 -9.35
N ASP A 195 1.34 -10.78 -8.70
CA ASP A 195 1.76 -11.48 -7.47
C ASP A 195 2.15 -10.50 -6.34
N THR A 196 1.15 -9.86 -5.75
CA THR A 196 1.31 -8.92 -4.63
C THR A 196 2.02 -9.57 -3.44
N GLU A 197 1.65 -10.81 -3.10
CA GLU A 197 2.23 -11.55 -1.97
C GLU A 197 3.75 -11.70 -2.11
N PHE A 198 4.22 -12.07 -3.31
CA PHE A 198 5.64 -12.17 -3.62
C PHE A 198 6.32 -10.80 -3.56
N ASN A 199 5.79 -9.81 -4.29
CA ASN A 199 6.43 -8.51 -4.47
C ASN A 199 6.64 -7.79 -3.15
N GLU A 200 5.61 -7.77 -2.31
CA GLU A 200 5.64 -7.07 -1.03
C GLU A 200 6.49 -7.81 -0.02
N SER A 201 6.43 -9.14 0.03
CA SER A 201 7.30 -9.91 0.93
C SER A 201 8.79 -9.76 0.56
N TYR A 202 9.09 -9.66 -0.73
CA TYR A 202 10.45 -9.41 -1.23
C TYR A 202 10.93 -8.01 -0.85
N SER A 203 10.16 -6.96 -1.16
CA SER A 203 10.54 -5.58 -0.85
C SER A 203 10.60 -5.33 0.66
N SER A 204 9.68 -5.88 1.45
CA SER A 204 9.73 -5.84 2.91
C SER A 204 10.97 -6.54 3.48
N PHE A 205 11.39 -7.67 2.91
CA PHE A 205 12.65 -8.29 3.32
C PHE A 205 13.85 -7.37 3.04
N VAL A 206 13.91 -6.78 1.83
CA VAL A 206 14.99 -5.83 1.47
C VAL A 206 14.96 -4.59 2.36
N GLU A 207 13.77 -4.08 2.70
CA GLU A 207 13.59 -3.01 3.68
C GLU A 207 14.19 -3.39 5.04
N GLN A 208 13.79 -4.53 5.61
CA GLN A 208 14.22 -4.96 6.94
C GLN A 208 15.74 -5.21 7.00
N GLU A 209 16.26 -5.95 6.03
CA GLU A 209 17.68 -6.28 5.93
C GLU A 209 18.51 -5.02 5.65
N GLY A 210 18.07 -4.19 4.70
CA GLY A 210 18.71 -2.92 4.36
C GLY A 210 18.74 -1.97 5.54
N THR A 211 17.67 -1.90 6.33
CA THR A 211 17.59 -1.10 7.55
C THR A 211 18.57 -1.60 8.60
N ARG A 212 18.69 -2.92 8.78
CA ARG A 212 19.69 -3.49 9.70
C ARG A 212 21.11 -3.11 9.29
N GLN A 213 21.46 -3.27 8.02
CA GLN A 213 22.79 -2.91 7.51
C GLN A 213 23.03 -1.39 7.58
N TRP A 214 22.02 -0.58 7.28
CA TRP A 214 22.08 0.89 7.36
C TRP A 214 22.35 1.39 8.78
N ARG A 215 21.66 0.82 9.77
CA ARG A 215 21.90 1.14 11.19
C ARG A 215 23.30 0.74 11.62
N ALA A 216 23.75 -0.46 11.24
CA ALA A 216 25.10 -0.94 11.54
C ALA A 216 26.18 -0.03 10.93
N ALA A 217 26.03 0.38 9.67
CA ALA A 217 26.95 1.31 8.99
C ALA A 217 27.07 2.68 9.68
N ARG A 218 26.05 3.05 10.48
CA ARG A 218 26.00 4.31 11.24
C ARG A 218 26.34 4.14 12.72
N GLY A 219 26.75 2.94 13.15
CA GLY A 219 26.99 2.64 14.56
C GLY A 219 25.74 2.76 15.45
N LEU A 220 24.55 2.71 14.84
CA LEU A 220 23.30 2.71 15.59
C LEU A 220 23.04 1.30 16.13
N PRO A 221 22.45 1.16 17.33
CA PRO A 221 22.05 -0.15 17.83
C PRO A 221 21.09 -0.80 16.83
N PRO A 222 20.93 -2.13 16.80
CA PRO A 222 19.85 -2.76 16.05
C PRO A 222 18.51 -2.09 16.34
N GLU A 223 17.58 -2.13 15.39
CA GLU A 223 16.21 -1.70 15.70
C GLU A 223 15.76 -2.50 16.93
N SER A 224 15.13 -1.83 17.89
CA SER A 224 14.64 -2.57 19.05
C SER A 224 13.69 -3.64 18.53
N VAL A 225 13.95 -4.91 18.85
CA VAL A 225 13.10 -6.05 18.47
C VAL A 225 11.63 -5.74 18.77
N SER A 226 11.38 -4.98 19.83
CA SER A 226 10.06 -4.49 20.23
C SER A 226 9.32 -3.62 19.18
N GLN A 227 9.99 -2.84 18.32
CA GLN A 227 9.31 -1.97 17.35
C GLN A 227 8.79 -2.74 16.13
N SER A 228 9.64 -3.56 15.50
CA SER A 228 9.22 -4.48 14.43
C SER A 228 8.19 -5.49 14.96
N ALA A 229 8.43 -6.09 16.12
CA ALA A 229 7.50 -7.07 16.70
C ALA A 229 6.12 -6.47 16.96
N ARG A 230 6.02 -5.22 17.43
CA ARG A 230 4.74 -4.52 17.61
C ARG A 230 3.95 -4.41 16.31
N ARG A 231 4.61 -4.01 15.22
CA ARG A 231 3.97 -3.90 13.89
C ARG A 231 3.47 -5.26 13.43
N ASP A 232 4.30 -6.29 13.53
CA ASP A 232 3.93 -7.65 13.14
C ASP A 232 2.77 -8.19 13.96
N GLN A 233 2.80 -8.01 15.28
CA GLN A 233 1.72 -8.44 16.17
C GLN A 233 0.42 -7.70 15.88
N PHE A 234 0.48 -6.40 15.58
CA PHE A 234 -0.69 -5.62 15.16
C PHE A 234 -1.28 -6.13 13.84
N ILE A 235 -0.44 -6.38 12.84
CA ILE A 235 -0.87 -6.92 11.53
C ILE A 235 -1.51 -8.29 11.73
N ARG A 236 -0.89 -9.18 12.51
CA ARG A 236 -1.46 -10.50 12.85
C ARG A 236 -2.84 -10.37 13.48
N LEU A 237 -3.01 -9.43 14.41
CA LEU A 237 -4.31 -9.21 15.06
C LEU A 237 -5.41 -8.81 14.05
N VAL A 238 -5.06 -7.96 13.09
CA VAL A 238 -5.97 -7.56 11.99
C VAL A 238 -6.27 -8.75 11.08
N LEU A 239 -5.27 -9.55 10.72
CA LEU A 239 -5.43 -10.76 9.88
C LEU A 239 -6.30 -11.82 10.57
N ASP A 240 -6.08 -12.07 11.86
CA ASP A 240 -6.89 -13.01 12.64
C ASP A 240 -8.36 -12.57 12.69
N THR A 241 -8.60 -11.26 12.78
CA THR A 241 -9.96 -10.69 12.74
C THR A 241 -10.59 -10.91 11.36
N ARG A 242 -9.83 -10.77 10.27
CA ARG A 242 -10.31 -11.08 8.92
C ARG A 242 -10.74 -12.54 8.81
N GLU A 243 -9.95 -13.49 9.31
CA GLU A 243 -10.31 -14.91 9.25
C GLU A 243 -11.54 -15.23 10.09
N ARG A 244 -11.69 -14.62 11.27
CA ARG A 244 -12.92 -14.76 12.08
C ARG A 244 -14.15 -14.19 11.38
N LEU A 245 -14.06 -13.01 10.79
CA LEU A 245 -15.14 -12.41 10.01
C LEU A 245 -15.49 -13.25 8.76
N LYS A 246 -14.49 -13.79 8.07
CA LYS A 246 -14.70 -14.69 6.93
C LYS A 246 -15.45 -15.96 7.32
N ALA A 247 -15.12 -16.54 8.48
CA ALA A 247 -15.85 -17.68 9.04
C ALA A 247 -17.28 -17.29 9.45
N LEU A 248 -17.45 -16.11 10.08
CA LEU A 248 -18.75 -15.57 10.46
C LEU A 248 -19.68 -15.39 9.26
N TYR A 249 -19.19 -14.80 8.16
CA TYR A 249 -19.99 -14.52 6.96
C TYR A 249 -20.44 -15.77 6.19
N ARG A 250 -19.92 -16.95 6.53
CA ARG A 250 -20.39 -18.23 5.98
C ARG A 250 -21.55 -18.84 6.76
N GLN A 251 -21.88 -18.28 7.92
CA GLN A 251 -22.96 -18.80 8.76
C GLN A 251 -24.33 -18.36 8.22
N PRO A 252 -25.37 -19.21 8.30
CA PRO A 252 -26.71 -18.89 7.82
C PRO A 252 -27.49 -18.04 8.84
N LEU A 253 -26.97 -16.85 9.17
CA LEU A 253 -27.61 -15.91 10.09
C LEU A 253 -28.48 -14.91 9.34
N SER A 254 -29.47 -14.33 10.04
CA SER A 254 -30.16 -13.16 9.52
C SER A 254 -29.19 -11.97 9.37
N ALA A 255 -29.53 -11.00 8.52
CA ALA A 255 -28.70 -9.81 8.32
C ALA A 255 -28.55 -8.98 9.62
N GLU A 256 -29.58 -8.97 10.48
CA GLU A 256 -29.54 -8.28 11.77
C GLU A 256 -28.55 -8.95 12.73
N GLU A 257 -28.64 -10.27 12.90
CA GLU A 257 -27.69 -11.04 13.72
C GLU A 257 -26.26 -10.94 13.16
N MET A 258 -26.09 -10.99 11.84
CA MET A 258 -24.79 -10.85 11.20
C MET A 258 -24.14 -9.50 11.49
N ARG A 259 -24.91 -8.39 11.49
CA ARG A 259 -24.41 -7.06 11.88
C ARG A 259 -23.99 -7.02 13.34
N ALA A 260 -24.80 -7.59 14.24
CA ALA A 260 -24.47 -7.64 15.66
C ALA A 260 -23.16 -8.43 15.89
N ARG A 261 -23.04 -9.63 15.32
CA ARG A 261 -21.83 -10.46 15.39
C ARG A 261 -20.61 -9.80 14.76
N LYS A 262 -20.78 -9.12 13.63
CA LYS A 262 -19.70 -8.34 12.99
C LYS A 262 -19.20 -7.23 13.91
N ALA A 263 -20.10 -6.51 14.58
CA ALA A 263 -19.75 -5.48 15.54
C ALA A 263 -19.02 -6.06 16.76
N GLU A 264 -19.47 -7.21 17.28
CA GLU A 264 -18.81 -7.96 18.36
C GLU A 264 -17.37 -8.32 17.99
N GLU A 265 -17.11 -8.79 16.75
CA GLU A 265 -15.75 -9.12 16.30
C GLU A 265 -14.83 -7.89 16.21
N PHE A 266 -15.36 -6.71 15.86
CA PHE A 266 -14.58 -5.48 15.91
C PHE A 266 -14.31 -5.00 17.34
N GLU A 267 -15.25 -5.17 18.27
CA GLU A 267 -15.00 -4.90 19.68
C GLU A 267 -13.97 -5.86 20.28
N ARG A 268 -13.99 -7.13 19.86
CA ARG A 268 -12.96 -8.11 20.20
C ARG A 268 -11.59 -7.66 19.70
N LEU A 269 -11.47 -7.26 18.44
CA LEU A 269 -10.23 -6.68 17.89
C LEU A 269 -9.74 -5.49 18.74
N ARG A 270 -10.62 -4.57 19.14
CA ARG A 270 -10.25 -3.45 20.03
C ARG A 270 -9.77 -3.93 21.40
N SER A 271 -10.38 -4.97 21.95
CA SER A 271 -10.00 -5.54 23.24
C SER A 271 -8.64 -6.22 23.18
N ASP A 272 -8.45 -7.12 22.21
CA ASP A 272 -7.19 -7.84 22.00
C ASP A 272 -6.02 -6.86 21.76
N TYR A 273 -6.28 -5.77 21.02
CA TYR A 273 -5.33 -4.68 20.84
C TYR A 273 -4.96 -4.00 22.17
N ARG A 274 -5.94 -3.67 23.02
CA ARG A 274 -5.67 -3.02 24.31
C ARG A 274 -4.84 -3.92 25.22
N THR A 275 -5.16 -5.21 25.30
CA THR A 275 -4.37 -6.20 26.05
C THR A 275 -2.93 -6.21 25.55
N LEU A 276 -2.74 -6.36 24.24
CA LEU A 276 -1.41 -6.39 23.63
C LEU A 276 -0.62 -5.09 23.90
N ARG A 277 -1.28 -3.94 23.73
CA ARG A 277 -0.71 -2.61 23.96
C ARG A 277 -0.27 -2.42 25.42
N ASP A 278 -1.16 -2.73 26.35
CA ASP A 278 -0.98 -2.40 27.76
C ASP A 278 -0.03 -3.39 28.44
N GLU A 279 -0.04 -4.66 28.04
CA GLU A 279 0.79 -5.71 28.65
C GLU A 279 2.16 -5.89 27.97
N GLN A 280 2.23 -5.87 26.64
CA GLN A 280 3.45 -6.22 25.91
C GLN A 280 4.18 -5.01 25.34
N TRP A 281 3.47 -3.90 25.11
CA TRP A 281 4.04 -2.72 24.45
C TRP A 281 4.29 -1.55 25.39
N ALA A 282 4.10 -1.75 26.70
CA ALA A 282 4.23 -0.72 27.72
C ALA A 282 3.36 0.53 27.44
N GLY A 283 2.15 0.32 26.91
CA GLY A 283 1.19 1.39 26.65
C GLY A 283 1.45 2.20 25.38
N ASP A 284 2.22 1.70 24.42
CA ASP A 284 2.50 2.38 23.14
C ASP A 284 1.22 2.59 22.29
N LYS A 285 0.77 3.85 22.18
CA LYS A 285 -0.51 4.23 21.57
C LYS A 285 -0.47 4.42 20.05
N ARG A 286 0.59 4.00 19.35
CA ARG A 286 0.79 4.31 17.92
C ARG A 286 -0.37 3.92 17.00
N PHE A 287 -1.13 2.88 17.31
CA PHE A 287 -2.28 2.45 16.50
C PHE A 287 -3.64 2.86 17.09
N ASP A 288 -3.67 3.62 18.19
CA ASP A 288 -4.91 4.02 18.87
C ASP A 288 -5.87 4.77 17.93
N ALA A 289 -5.35 5.67 17.09
CA ALA A 289 -6.18 6.43 16.14
C ALA A 289 -6.83 5.50 15.09
N TRP A 290 -6.10 4.48 14.64
CA TRP A 290 -6.62 3.50 13.70
C TRP A 290 -7.63 2.58 14.38
N ILE A 291 -7.33 2.01 15.54
CA ILE A 291 -8.20 1.03 16.20
C ILE A 291 -9.53 1.64 16.70
N ASN A 292 -9.49 2.90 17.13
CA ASN A 292 -10.64 3.58 17.74
C ASN A 292 -11.48 4.38 16.73
N SER A 293 -11.00 4.60 15.51
CA SER A 293 -11.86 5.14 14.44
C SER A 293 -12.88 4.10 13.96
N PRO A 294 -13.96 4.50 13.26
CA PRO A 294 -14.99 3.57 12.79
C PRO A 294 -14.40 2.35 12.08
N MET A 295 -14.89 1.16 12.44
CA MET A 295 -14.42 -0.12 11.92
C MET A 295 -15.44 -0.70 10.94
N ASN A 296 -14.93 -1.24 9.84
CA ASN A 296 -15.69 -1.91 8.80
C ASN A 296 -14.76 -2.84 8.01
N ASN A 297 -15.31 -3.65 7.12
CA ASN A 297 -14.57 -4.65 6.34
C ASN A 297 -13.54 -4.01 5.42
N ALA A 298 -13.92 -2.92 4.74
CA ALA A 298 -13.05 -2.21 3.81
C ALA A 298 -11.78 -1.67 4.48
N LYS A 299 -11.84 -1.30 5.77
CA LYS A 299 -10.69 -0.84 6.54
C LYS A 299 -9.66 -1.93 6.83
N LEU A 300 -10.04 -3.20 6.76
CA LEU A 300 -9.12 -4.33 6.90
C LEU A 300 -8.41 -4.70 5.59
N LEU A 301 -8.86 -4.19 4.44
CA LEU A 301 -8.30 -4.52 3.13
C LEU A 301 -6.81 -4.16 2.96
N PRO A 302 -6.32 -3.00 3.44
CA PRO A 302 -4.91 -2.62 3.28
C PRO A 302 -3.91 -3.54 4.01
N PHE A 303 -4.39 -4.45 4.86
CA PHE A 303 -3.55 -5.33 5.67
C PHE A 303 -3.43 -6.75 5.09
N GLY A 304 -3.91 -6.98 3.86
CA GLY A 304 -3.94 -8.30 3.24
C GLY A 304 -2.57 -8.88 2.86
N LEU A 305 -2.12 -9.89 3.62
CA LEU A 305 -1.02 -10.84 3.33
C LEU A 305 0.35 -10.23 2.97
N TYR A 306 0.61 -9.01 3.39
CA TYR A 306 1.94 -8.43 3.37
C TYR A 306 2.83 -9.24 4.33
N ASP A 307 4.01 -9.59 3.85
CA ASP A 307 5.12 -10.19 4.61
C ASP A 307 5.09 -11.71 4.82
N GLN A 308 4.11 -12.46 4.28
CA GLN A 308 4.03 -13.91 4.51
C GLN A 308 5.30 -14.68 4.09
N TRP A 309 5.98 -14.21 3.03
CA TRP A 309 7.19 -14.84 2.51
C TRP A 309 8.48 -14.15 2.97
N VAL A 310 8.42 -13.13 3.84
CA VAL A 310 9.63 -12.49 4.38
C VAL A 310 10.58 -13.51 5.02
N PRO A 311 10.11 -14.52 5.80
CA PRO A 311 11.00 -15.56 6.31
C PRO A 311 11.68 -16.39 5.22
N ALA A 312 10.98 -16.67 4.12
CA ALA A 312 11.54 -17.38 2.96
C ALA A 312 12.63 -16.56 2.26
N PHE A 313 12.43 -15.25 2.06
CA PHE A 313 13.47 -14.37 1.52
C PHE A 313 14.67 -14.23 2.46
N ALA A 314 14.43 -14.19 3.78
CA ALA A 314 15.50 -14.21 4.76
C ALA A 314 16.30 -15.52 4.72
N ALA A 315 15.64 -16.67 4.54
CA ALA A 315 16.31 -17.95 4.33
C ALA A 315 17.12 -17.97 3.03
N LEU A 316 16.56 -17.44 1.95
CA LEU A 316 17.25 -17.33 0.67
C LEU A 316 18.51 -16.46 0.77
N PHE A 317 18.44 -15.32 1.45
CA PHE A 317 19.58 -14.44 1.67
C PHE A 317 20.69 -15.12 2.47
N ARG A 318 20.34 -15.92 3.48
CA ARG A 318 21.31 -16.75 4.22
C ARG A 318 21.95 -17.83 3.34
N GLN A 319 21.20 -18.47 2.45
CA GLN A 319 21.75 -19.50 1.55
C GLN A 319 22.81 -18.94 0.58
N VAL A 320 22.70 -17.66 0.23
CA VAL A 320 23.70 -16.95 -0.58
C VAL A 320 24.72 -16.17 0.27
N ASN A 321 24.86 -16.52 1.56
CA ASN A 321 25.81 -15.91 2.50
C ASN A 321 25.70 -14.39 2.65
N GLY A 322 24.50 -13.84 2.48
CA GLY A 322 24.26 -12.40 2.57
C GLY A 322 24.77 -11.58 1.38
N ASP A 323 25.05 -12.21 0.25
CA ASP A 323 25.44 -11.52 -0.98
C ASP A 323 24.21 -10.98 -1.73
N TRP A 324 24.12 -9.66 -1.84
CA TRP A 324 22.98 -8.98 -2.49
C TRP A 324 22.83 -9.32 -3.97
N VAL A 325 23.93 -9.45 -4.71
CA VAL A 325 23.87 -9.74 -6.15
C VAL A 325 23.36 -11.16 -6.40
N ALA A 326 23.89 -12.14 -5.66
CA ALA A 326 23.43 -13.52 -5.68
C ALA A 326 21.99 -13.64 -5.20
N PHE A 327 21.60 -12.88 -4.18
CA PHE A 327 20.23 -12.82 -3.69
C PHE A 327 19.26 -12.35 -4.77
N PHE A 328 19.52 -11.20 -5.42
CA PHE A 328 18.62 -10.71 -6.48
C PHE A 328 18.54 -11.68 -7.65
N ASN A 329 19.65 -12.30 -8.05
CA ASN A 329 19.63 -13.35 -9.07
C ASN A 329 18.76 -14.55 -8.67
N ALA A 330 18.72 -14.92 -7.38
CA ALA A 330 17.88 -15.99 -6.88
C ALA A 330 16.40 -15.58 -6.79
N VAL A 331 16.11 -14.35 -6.38
CA VAL A 331 14.75 -13.77 -6.38
C VAL A 331 14.18 -13.73 -7.80
N GLU A 332 14.96 -13.30 -8.79
CA GLU A 332 14.54 -13.28 -10.20
C GLU A 332 14.21 -14.69 -10.71
N LYS A 333 15.04 -15.67 -10.38
CA LYS A 333 14.77 -17.08 -10.72
C LYS A 333 13.48 -17.59 -10.09
N LEU A 334 13.23 -17.28 -8.82
CA LEU A 334 11.98 -17.62 -8.13
C LEU A 334 10.79 -16.92 -8.77
N GLY A 335 10.90 -15.64 -9.08
CA GLY A 335 9.85 -14.84 -9.72
C GLY A 335 9.48 -15.33 -11.11
N GLY A 336 10.44 -15.86 -11.87
CA GLY A 336 10.23 -16.45 -13.20
C GLY A 336 9.47 -17.79 -13.21
N LEU A 337 9.23 -18.42 -12.05
CA LEU A 337 8.45 -19.65 -11.96
C LEU A 337 6.94 -19.38 -12.18
N PRO A 338 6.17 -20.36 -12.70
CA PRO A 338 4.71 -20.31 -12.63
C PRO A 338 4.22 -20.15 -11.18
N VAL A 339 3.08 -19.47 -10.98
CA VAL A 339 2.55 -19.08 -9.65
C VAL A 339 2.59 -20.24 -8.64
N GLU A 340 2.05 -21.41 -8.98
CA GLU A 340 2.00 -22.56 -8.07
C GLU A 340 3.40 -23.11 -7.72
N ALA A 341 4.30 -23.18 -8.72
CA ALA A 341 5.67 -23.62 -8.51
C ALA A 341 6.47 -22.61 -7.67
N ARG A 342 6.21 -21.32 -7.85
CA ARG A 342 6.78 -20.23 -7.05
C ARG A 342 6.34 -20.33 -5.60
N LYS A 343 5.03 -20.46 -5.34
CA LYS A 343 4.49 -20.63 -3.99
C LYS A 343 5.05 -21.88 -3.31
N ALA A 344 5.14 -23.00 -4.01
CA ALA A 344 5.76 -24.22 -3.48
C ALA A 344 7.27 -24.06 -3.20
N ALA A 345 7.99 -23.27 -4.00
CA ALA A 345 9.39 -22.97 -3.75
C ALA A 345 9.58 -22.07 -2.51
N LEU A 346 8.77 -21.03 -2.35
CA LEU A 346 8.77 -20.17 -1.17
C LEU A 346 8.41 -20.95 0.09
N GLN A 347 7.40 -21.82 0.02
CA GLN A 347 7.02 -22.68 1.14
C GLN A 347 8.17 -23.58 1.61
N ARG A 348 9.00 -24.10 0.70
CA ARG A 348 10.19 -24.89 1.04
C ARG A 348 11.31 -24.09 1.70
N LEU A 349 11.30 -22.77 1.56
CA LEU A 349 12.27 -21.86 2.19
C LEU A 349 11.80 -21.36 3.56
N MET A 350 10.54 -21.60 3.93
CA MET A 350 10.02 -21.24 5.25
C MET A 350 10.71 -22.06 6.34
N PRO A 351 10.98 -21.46 7.53
CA PRO A 351 11.63 -22.14 8.65
C PRO A 351 10.77 -23.22 9.33
#